data_AF-A0A5E5AWP0-F1
#
_entry.id   AF-A0A5E5AWP0-F1
#
_cell.length_a   1.000
_cell.length_b   1.000
_cell.length_c   1.000
_cell.angle_alpha   90.00
_cell.angle_beta   90.00
_cell.angle_gamma   90.00
#
_symmetry.space_group_name_H-M   'P 1'
#
loop_
_entity.id
_entity.type
_entity.pdbx_description
1 polymer ?
#
loop_
_entity_poly.entity_id
_entity_poly.type
_entity_poly.pdbx_seq_one_letter_code
_entity_poly.pdbx_strand_id
1 'polypeptide(L)'
;MPDPGFGANPGAKWAAPFTPPPMDTLPQTLPPGASLPDLPAATLVKPNALLPAGRSAAEYADAFLSEFGASEANPVVYPDVTGESLTINDGLFKDGAGHWKADKFDRGPYMRLLADALKDPDEIWLAWTQVEGEWSLRRRYIRALETAAGDWGLSVFEQGSAGWTGVTTFPAKVGKSADARRAYIDKQRGTFLRYRRPQK
;
A
#
# COMPACT_ATOMS: atom_id res chain seq x y z
N MET A 1 -31.34 -13.51 -29.91
CA MET A 1 -32.19 -14.51 -29.22
C MET A 1 -33.65 -14.15 -29.48
N PRO A 2 -34.56 -15.12 -29.64
CA PRO A 2 -35.99 -14.83 -29.75
C PRO A 2 -36.55 -14.32 -28.41
N ASP A 3 -37.59 -13.50 -28.45
CA ASP A 3 -38.33 -13.04 -27.27
C ASP A 3 -39.04 -14.24 -26.60
N PRO A 4 -38.78 -14.52 -25.31
CA PRO A 4 -39.42 -15.65 -24.62
C PRO A 4 -40.94 -15.52 -24.47
N GLY A 5 -41.54 -14.36 -24.75
CA GLY A 5 -42.98 -14.14 -24.71
C GLY A 5 -43.61 -14.39 -23.33
N PHE A 6 -44.92 -14.67 -23.30
CA PHE A 6 -45.71 -14.86 -22.07
C PHE A 6 -45.36 -16.13 -21.26
N GLY A 7 -44.47 -16.99 -21.77
CA GLY A 7 -43.99 -18.19 -21.07
C GLY A 7 -42.79 -17.92 -20.14
N ALA A 8 -42.24 -16.70 -20.15
CA ALA A 8 -41.25 -16.31 -19.16
C ALA A 8 -41.91 -16.17 -17.78
N ASN A 9 -41.33 -16.82 -16.77
CA ASN A 9 -41.65 -16.51 -15.38
C ASN A 9 -40.70 -15.39 -14.90
N PRO A 10 -41.10 -14.11 -14.96
CA PRO A 10 -40.24 -13.00 -14.53
C PRO A 10 -39.86 -13.12 -13.05
N GLY A 11 -40.73 -13.72 -12.22
CA GLY A 11 -40.45 -14.01 -10.82
C GLY A 11 -39.40 -15.11 -10.59
N ALA A 12 -39.10 -15.94 -11.59
CA ALA A 12 -38.02 -16.95 -11.49
C ALA A 12 -36.66 -16.43 -11.98
N LYS A 13 -36.64 -15.35 -12.78
CA LYS A 13 -35.41 -14.76 -13.37
C LYS A 13 -35.14 -13.33 -12.95
N TRP A 14 -35.87 -12.81 -11.95
CA TRP A 14 -35.72 -11.44 -11.45
C TRP A 14 -34.28 -11.10 -11.02
N ALA A 15 -33.55 -12.08 -10.50
CA ALA A 15 -32.17 -11.91 -10.06
C ALA A 15 -31.15 -11.92 -11.21
N ALA A 16 -31.50 -12.46 -12.40
CA ALA A 16 -30.55 -12.67 -13.49
C ALA A 16 -29.84 -11.40 -13.98
N PRO A 17 -30.48 -10.21 -14.07
CA PRO A 17 -29.80 -8.97 -14.40
C PRO A 17 -28.85 -8.46 -13.30
N PHE A 18 -29.01 -8.93 -12.07
CA PHE A 18 -28.18 -8.56 -10.92
C PHE A 18 -27.08 -9.58 -10.63
N THR A 19 -27.10 -10.73 -11.30
CA THR A 19 -26.06 -11.76 -11.19
C THR A 19 -24.92 -11.43 -12.16
N PRO A 20 -23.71 -11.15 -11.65
CA PRO A 20 -22.54 -10.96 -12.52
C PRO A 20 -22.23 -12.24 -13.31
N PRO A 21 -21.71 -12.12 -14.54
CA PRO A 21 -21.33 -13.30 -15.33
C PRO A 21 -20.14 -14.03 -14.69
N PRO A 22 -19.98 -15.35 -14.96
CA PRO A 22 -18.76 -16.07 -14.59
C PRO A 22 -17.54 -15.43 -15.30
N MET A 23 -16.41 -15.42 -14.61
CA MET A 23 -15.14 -14.94 -15.16
C MET A 23 -14.15 -16.09 -15.30
N ASP A 24 -13.49 -16.18 -16.46
CA ASP A 24 -12.42 -17.14 -16.72
C ASP A 24 -11.04 -16.65 -16.27
N THR A 25 -10.95 -15.36 -15.90
CA THR A 25 -9.74 -14.70 -15.43
C THR A 25 -10.02 -13.93 -14.15
N LEU A 26 -8.96 -13.58 -13.40
CA LEU A 26 -9.13 -12.75 -12.22
C LEU A 26 -9.75 -11.40 -12.58
N PRO A 27 -10.60 -10.83 -11.71
CA PRO A 27 -11.20 -9.52 -11.94
C PRO A 27 -10.12 -8.47 -12.21
N GLN A 28 -10.18 -7.85 -13.40
CA GLN A 28 -9.41 -6.65 -13.69
C GLN A 28 -10.03 -5.46 -12.97
N THR A 29 -9.18 -4.68 -12.30
CA THR A 29 -9.60 -3.81 -11.20
C THR A 29 -9.65 -2.32 -11.58
N LEU A 30 -9.09 -1.95 -12.73
CA LEU A 30 -9.37 -0.69 -13.43
C LEU A 30 -9.85 -1.04 -14.84
N PRO A 31 -10.88 -0.36 -15.37
CA PRO A 31 -11.24 -0.49 -16.77
C PRO A 31 -10.02 -0.21 -17.65
N PRO A 32 -9.79 -0.99 -18.72
CA PRO A 32 -8.78 -0.64 -19.71
C PRO A 32 -8.94 0.82 -20.16
N GLY A 33 -7.89 1.63 -20.01
CA GLY A 33 -7.90 3.05 -20.39
C GLY A 33 -8.39 4.03 -19.31
N ALA A 34 -8.69 3.58 -18.08
CA ALA A 34 -9.00 4.49 -16.99
C ALA A 34 -7.79 5.40 -16.66
N SER A 35 -8.03 6.70 -16.55
CA SER A 35 -6.99 7.67 -16.19
C SER A 35 -6.55 7.47 -14.74
N LEU A 36 -5.23 7.43 -14.52
CA LEU A 36 -4.65 7.40 -13.18
C LEU A 36 -4.82 8.75 -12.48
N PRO A 37 -4.92 8.77 -11.14
CA PRO A 37 -5.11 10.02 -10.40
C PRO A 37 -3.92 10.97 -10.55
N ASP A 38 -4.13 12.25 -10.26
CA ASP A 38 -3.02 13.21 -10.25
C ASP A 38 -1.98 12.90 -9.17
N LEU A 39 -0.81 13.50 -9.34
CA LEU A 39 0.24 13.45 -8.32
C LEU A 39 -0.30 13.96 -6.98
N PRO A 40 -0.10 13.22 -5.88
CA PRO A 40 -0.39 13.72 -4.56
C PRO A 40 0.62 14.82 -4.17
N ALA A 41 0.17 15.79 -3.37
CA ALA A 41 1.05 16.77 -2.74
C ALA A 41 2.06 16.08 -1.82
N ALA A 42 3.35 16.36 -2.01
CA ALA A 42 4.41 15.76 -1.21
C ALA A 42 4.42 16.33 0.22
N THR A 43 4.59 15.45 1.21
CA THR A 43 4.75 15.85 2.62
C THR A 43 6.22 16.16 2.90
N LEU A 44 6.49 17.33 3.49
CA LEU A 44 7.83 17.68 3.94
C LEU A 44 8.32 16.72 5.05
N VAL A 45 9.46 16.09 4.81
CA VAL A 45 10.13 15.20 5.77
C VAL A 45 10.71 16.04 6.89
N LYS A 46 10.28 15.77 8.13
CA LYS A 46 10.80 16.45 9.32
C LYS A 46 12.26 16.06 9.56
N PRO A 47 13.11 16.97 10.08
CA PRO A 47 14.51 16.66 10.37
C PRO A 47 14.73 15.46 11.31
N ASN A 48 13.78 15.18 12.20
CA ASN A 48 13.81 14.06 13.16
C ASN A 48 13.00 12.83 12.70
N ALA A 49 12.50 12.83 11.46
CA ALA A 49 11.77 11.69 10.90
C ALA A 49 12.71 10.52 10.56
N LEU A 50 13.98 10.80 10.26
CA LEU A 50 14.98 9.77 10.02
C LEU A 50 15.61 9.32 11.34
N LEU A 51 15.74 8.01 11.51
CA LEU A 51 16.44 7.42 12.64
C LEU A 51 17.95 7.46 12.39
N PRO A 52 18.78 7.64 13.44
CA PRO A 52 20.23 7.55 13.30
C PRO A 52 20.68 6.22 12.71
N ALA A 53 21.64 6.26 11.80
CA ALA A 53 22.28 5.08 11.24
C ALA A 53 23.05 4.28 12.31
N GLY A 54 23.29 2.99 12.04
CA GLY A 54 24.08 2.11 12.90
C GLY A 54 23.35 1.54 14.12
N ARG A 55 22.05 1.79 14.27
CA ARG A 55 21.22 1.10 15.28
C ARG A 55 20.97 -0.36 14.89
N SER A 56 20.60 -1.17 15.87
CA SER A 56 20.23 -2.56 15.62
C SER A 56 18.89 -2.67 14.87
N ALA A 57 18.71 -3.78 14.15
CA ALA A 57 17.44 -4.07 13.49
C ALA A 57 16.25 -4.16 14.46
N ALA A 58 16.48 -4.56 15.72
CA ALA A 58 15.46 -4.59 16.76
C ALA A 58 15.01 -3.17 17.14
N GLU A 59 15.95 -2.24 17.35
CA GLU A 59 15.64 -0.84 17.66
C GLU A 59 14.90 -0.13 16.51
N TYR A 60 15.23 -0.46 15.26
CA TYR A 60 14.49 0.05 14.11
C TYR A 60 13.07 -0.53 14.04
N ALA A 61 12.90 -1.81 14.33
CA ALA A 61 11.57 -2.43 14.41
C ALA A 61 10.72 -1.77 15.50
N ASP A 62 11.29 -1.59 16.70
CA ASP A 62 10.63 -0.94 17.83
C ASP A 62 10.20 0.50 17.49
N ALA A 63 11.03 1.24 16.76
CA ALA A 63 10.68 2.57 16.30
C ALA A 63 9.48 2.59 15.32
N PHE A 64 9.30 1.55 14.49
CA PHE A 64 8.08 1.40 13.68
C PHE A 64 6.88 1.02 14.54
N LEU A 65 7.01 0.01 15.40
CA LEU A 65 5.91 -0.52 16.21
C LEU A 65 5.34 0.56 17.16
N SER A 66 6.24 1.35 17.76
CA SER A 66 5.89 2.44 18.65
C SER A 66 5.01 3.50 18.00
N GLU A 67 5.08 3.69 16.67
CA GLU A 67 4.21 4.64 15.95
C GLU A 67 2.73 4.25 16.00
N PHE A 68 2.44 2.98 16.29
CA PHE A 68 1.10 2.42 16.43
C PHE A 68 0.74 2.10 17.90
N GLY A 69 1.64 2.37 18.85
CA GLY A 69 1.51 1.91 20.23
C GLY A 69 1.72 0.39 20.40
N ALA A 70 2.30 -0.27 19.40
CA ALA A 70 2.66 -1.67 19.45
C ALA A 70 4.07 -1.87 20.01
N SER A 71 4.36 -3.07 20.51
CA SER A 71 5.70 -3.53 20.87
C SER A 71 5.79 -5.04 20.69
N GLU A 72 6.96 -5.63 20.95
CA GLU A 72 7.13 -7.09 20.90
C GLU A 72 6.18 -7.83 21.85
N ALA A 73 5.92 -7.27 23.04
CA ALA A 73 5.01 -7.86 24.01
C ALA A 73 3.54 -7.42 23.83
N ASN A 74 3.28 -6.40 23.00
CA ASN A 74 1.96 -5.79 22.84
C ASN A 74 1.60 -5.63 21.36
N PRO A 75 1.03 -6.67 20.72
CA PRO A 75 0.50 -6.54 19.36
C PRO A 75 -0.75 -5.65 19.36
N VAL A 76 -0.94 -4.87 18.29
CA VAL A 76 -2.08 -3.95 18.15
C VAL A 76 -2.82 -4.22 16.85
N VAL A 77 -4.15 -4.07 16.90
CA VAL A 77 -4.98 -3.98 15.69
C VAL A 77 -5.23 -2.50 15.39
N TYR A 78 -4.66 -2.02 14.29
CA TYR A 78 -4.73 -0.62 13.87
C TYR A 78 -5.72 -0.45 12.69
N PRO A 79 -6.79 0.35 12.83
CA PRO A 79 -7.66 0.68 11.70
C PRO A 79 -6.98 1.69 10.78
N ASP A 80 -6.86 1.37 9.49
CA ASP A 80 -6.39 2.31 8.47
C ASP A 80 -7.40 3.43 8.18
N VAL A 81 -7.02 4.40 7.35
CA VAL A 81 -7.90 5.54 6.98
C VAL A 81 -9.18 5.14 6.26
N THR A 82 -9.30 3.89 5.81
CA THR A 82 -10.51 3.31 5.20
C THR A 82 -11.32 2.45 6.17
N GLY A 83 -10.88 2.37 7.43
CA GLY A 83 -11.49 1.58 8.49
C GLY A 83 -11.06 0.12 8.52
N GLU A 84 -10.12 -0.31 7.68
CA GLU A 84 -9.70 -1.71 7.70
C GLU A 84 -8.60 -1.97 8.74
N SER A 85 -8.78 -3.04 9.50
CA SER A 85 -7.85 -3.52 10.51
C SER A 85 -6.54 -4.07 9.93
N LEU A 86 -5.42 -3.54 10.44
CA LEU A 86 -4.06 -4.03 10.22
C LEU A 86 -3.52 -4.58 11.54
N THR A 87 -3.00 -5.80 11.53
CA THR A 87 -2.31 -6.34 12.70
C THR A 87 -0.86 -5.88 12.68
N ILE A 88 -0.48 -5.10 13.70
CA ILE A 88 0.87 -4.56 13.87
C ILE A 88 1.54 -5.29 15.04
N ASN A 89 2.59 -6.05 14.74
CA ASN A 89 3.39 -6.79 15.72
C ASN A 89 4.84 -6.98 15.23
N ASP A 90 5.69 -7.52 16.10
CA ASP A 90 7.09 -7.82 15.83
C ASP A 90 7.31 -8.81 14.68
N GLY A 91 6.36 -9.70 14.43
CA GLY A 91 6.34 -10.62 13.29
C GLY A 91 6.50 -9.94 11.92
N LEU A 92 6.14 -8.65 11.80
CA LEU A 92 6.46 -7.85 10.62
C LEU A 92 7.98 -7.79 10.36
N PHE A 93 8.79 -7.73 11.40
CA PHE A 93 10.23 -7.51 11.27
C PHE A 93 11.05 -8.73 11.61
N LYS A 94 10.44 -9.90 11.83
CA LYS A 94 11.12 -11.16 12.08
C LYS A 94 11.00 -12.09 10.88
N ASP A 95 11.98 -12.98 10.70
CA ASP A 95 11.88 -14.08 9.75
C ASP A 95 11.36 -15.36 10.38
N GLY A 96 11.27 -16.44 9.59
CA GLY A 96 10.80 -17.74 10.08
C GLY A 96 11.67 -18.36 11.19
N ALA A 97 12.89 -17.85 11.39
CA ALA A 97 13.77 -18.24 12.50
C ALA A 97 13.76 -17.23 13.66
N GLY A 98 12.97 -16.15 13.56
CA GLY A 98 12.86 -15.11 14.58
C GLY A 98 13.90 -13.98 14.50
N HIS A 99 14.74 -13.96 13.46
CA HIS A 99 15.77 -12.92 13.32
C HIS A 99 15.19 -11.59 12.83
N TRP A 100 15.64 -10.48 13.42
CA TRP A 100 15.24 -9.13 13.04
C TRP A 100 15.73 -8.73 11.63
N LYS A 101 14.85 -8.14 10.83
CA LYS A 101 15.06 -7.72 9.43
C LYS A 101 14.60 -6.30 9.13
N ALA A 102 14.37 -5.46 10.15
CA ALA A 102 13.95 -4.08 9.92
C ALA A 102 14.98 -3.29 9.09
N ASP A 103 16.27 -3.53 9.31
CA ASP A 103 17.38 -2.84 8.64
C ASP A 103 17.87 -3.48 7.33
N LYS A 104 17.13 -4.47 6.80
CA LYS A 104 17.51 -5.10 5.53
C LYS A 104 17.57 -4.04 4.41
N PHE A 105 18.66 -4.04 3.64
CA PHE A 105 18.93 -3.06 2.57
C PHE A 105 19.01 -1.61 3.07
N ASP A 106 19.60 -1.39 4.26
CA ASP A 106 19.83 -0.06 4.86
C ASP A 106 18.53 0.75 5.07
N ARG A 107 17.42 0.02 5.26
CA ARG A 107 16.08 0.60 5.39
C ARG A 107 15.81 1.17 6.79
N GLY A 108 16.56 0.75 7.81
CA GLY A 108 16.31 1.07 9.22
C GLY A 108 16.07 2.55 9.49
N PRO A 109 16.91 3.48 8.98
CA PRO A 109 16.72 4.91 9.13
C PRO A 109 15.34 5.44 8.72
N TYR A 110 14.63 4.75 7.83
CA TYR A 110 13.35 5.17 7.26
C TYR A 110 12.11 4.54 7.93
N MET A 111 12.26 3.77 9.01
CA MET A 111 11.15 3.04 9.64
C MET A 111 9.97 3.93 10.05
N ARG A 112 10.22 5.13 10.57
CA ARG A 112 9.13 6.08 10.93
C ARG A 112 8.39 6.61 9.70
N LEU A 113 9.11 6.91 8.62
CA LEU A 113 8.49 7.33 7.37
C LEU A 113 7.66 6.21 6.74
N LEU A 114 8.10 4.96 6.91
CA LEU A 114 7.33 3.80 6.50
C LEU A 114 6.05 3.64 7.33
N ALA A 115 6.10 3.88 8.63
CA ALA A 115 4.91 3.91 9.49
C ALA A 115 3.95 5.06 9.09
N ASP A 116 4.48 6.23 8.74
CA ASP A 116 3.68 7.38 8.26
C ASP A 116 2.90 7.04 6.99
N ALA A 117 3.42 6.15 6.13
CA ALA A 117 2.70 5.69 4.95
C ALA A 117 1.45 4.88 5.30
N LEU A 118 1.44 4.09 6.38
CA LEU A 118 0.23 3.39 6.83
C LEU A 118 -0.73 4.33 7.58
N LYS A 119 -0.18 5.18 8.47
CA LYS A 119 -0.98 6.05 9.35
C LYS A 119 -1.72 7.14 8.58
N ASP A 120 -1.05 7.69 7.59
CA ASP A 120 -1.56 8.83 6.82
C ASP A 120 -1.05 8.71 5.37
N PRO A 121 -1.58 7.76 4.58
CA PRO A 121 -1.26 7.60 3.17
C PRO A 121 -1.82 8.75 2.33
N ASP A 122 -1.17 9.01 1.18
CA ASP A 122 -1.77 9.80 0.11
C ASP A 122 -2.70 8.93 -0.76
N GLU A 123 -2.33 7.68 -0.98
CA GLU A 123 -3.11 6.73 -1.78
C GLU A 123 -3.06 5.33 -1.17
N ILE A 124 -4.17 4.59 -1.24
CA ILE A 124 -4.22 3.15 -0.98
C ILE A 124 -4.69 2.46 -2.25
N TRP A 125 -3.91 1.48 -2.68
CA TRP A 125 -4.21 0.66 -3.86
C TRP A 125 -4.34 -0.80 -3.49
N LEU A 126 -5.21 -1.51 -4.21
CA LEU A 126 -5.27 -2.97 -4.17
C LEU A 126 -4.73 -3.54 -5.49
N ALA A 127 -4.03 -4.66 -5.42
CA ALA A 127 -3.56 -5.40 -6.58
C ALA A 127 -3.47 -6.89 -6.28
N TRP A 128 -3.87 -7.74 -7.22
CA TRP A 128 -3.56 -9.17 -7.17
C TRP A 128 -2.13 -9.40 -7.67
N THR A 129 -1.32 -10.10 -6.90
CA THR A 129 0.04 -10.49 -7.30
C THR A 129 0.26 -11.98 -7.08
N GLN A 130 1.10 -12.60 -7.91
CA GLN A 130 1.57 -13.95 -7.66
C GLN A 130 2.79 -13.90 -6.74
N VAL A 131 2.74 -14.65 -5.64
CA VAL A 131 3.85 -14.86 -4.71
C VAL A 131 4.04 -16.37 -4.62
N GLU A 132 5.20 -16.86 -5.03
CA GLU A 132 5.53 -18.30 -5.01
C GLU A 132 4.51 -19.20 -5.76
N GLY A 133 3.86 -18.64 -6.80
CA GLY A 133 2.86 -19.35 -7.60
C GLY A 133 1.42 -19.23 -7.10
N GLU A 134 1.21 -18.62 -5.92
CA GLU A 134 -0.12 -18.37 -5.37
C GLU A 134 -0.56 -16.92 -5.54
N TRP A 135 -1.85 -16.71 -5.81
CA TRP A 135 -2.42 -15.38 -5.89
C TRP A 135 -2.68 -14.80 -4.51
N SER A 136 -2.12 -13.63 -4.23
CA SER A 136 -2.35 -12.87 -3.00
C SER A 136 -2.88 -11.48 -3.34
N LEU A 137 -3.94 -11.07 -2.64
CA LEU A 137 -4.42 -9.69 -2.70
C LEU A 137 -3.47 -8.83 -1.86
N ARG A 138 -2.85 -7.86 -2.51
CA ARG A 138 -1.92 -6.90 -1.90
C ARG A 138 -2.62 -5.58 -1.71
N ARG A 139 -2.44 -4.98 -0.54
CA ARG A 139 -2.79 -3.59 -0.26
C ARG A 139 -1.53 -2.77 -0.14
N ARG A 140 -1.44 -1.71 -0.92
CA ARG A 140 -0.28 -0.83 -1.02
C ARG A 140 -0.65 0.59 -0.59
N TYR A 141 0.04 1.07 0.43
CA TYR A 141 -0.02 2.42 0.96
C TYR A 141 1.11 3.22 0.35
N ILE A 142 0.78 4.38 -0.22
CA ILE A 142 1.76 5.26 -0.86
C ILE A 142 1.67 6.62 -0.20
N ARG A 143 2.84 7.15 0.17
CA ARG A 143 3.00 8.53 0.65
C ARG A 143 4.10 9.22 -0.15
N ALA A 144 3.81 10.38 -0.71
CA ALA A 144 4.77 11.26 -1.35
C ALA A 144 5.49 12.11 -0.30
N LEU A 145 6.80 12.21 -0.46
CA LEU A 145 7.70 12.86 0.47
C LEU A 145 8.54 13.91 -0.26
N GLU A 146 8.95 14.93 0.46
CA GLU A 146 9.91 15.93 -0.02
C GLU A 146 10.90 16.24 1.10
N THR A 147 12.20 16.24 0.81
CA THR A 147 13.22 16.63 1.79
C THR A 147 13.30 18.16 1.90
N ALA A 148 13.94 18.67 2.96
CA ALA A 148 14.20 20.11 3.06
C ALA A 148 15.09 20.67 1.92
N ALA A 149 15.85 19.80 1.24
CA ALA A 149 16.63 20.16 0.07
C ALA A 149 15.81 20.15 -1.24
N GLY A 150 14.52 19.79 -1.18
CA GLY A 150 13.62 19.68 -2.33
C GLY A 150 13.68 18.33 -3.05
N ASP A 151 14.31 17.31 -2.46
CA ASP A 151 14.35 15.98 -3.06
C ASP A 151 13.01 15.29 -2.87
N TRP A 152 12.36 14.98 -3.99
CA TRP A 152 11.12 14.21 -3.98
C TRP A 152 11.39 12.73 -3.74
N GLY A 153 10.52 12.10 -2.96
CA GLY A 153 10.57 10.68 -2.63
C GLY A 153 9.21 10.04 -2.45
N LEU A 154 9.21 8.73 -2.27
CA LEU A 154 8.04 7.95 -1.89
C LEU A 154 8.37 7.07 -0.69
N SER A 155 7.41 6.94 0.22
CA SER A 155 7.34 5.81 1.13
C SER A 155 6.19 4.90 0.69
N VAL A 156 6.50 3.64 0.49
CA VAL A 156 5.55 2.62 0.03
C VAL A 156 5.59 1.46 1.01
N PHE A 157 4.44 1.13 1.57
CA PHE A 157 4.24 -0.08 2.37
C PHE A 157 3.20 -0.95 1.68
N GLU A 158 3.48 -2.23 1.51
CA GLU A 158 2.58 -3.18 0.90
C GLU A 158 2.43 -4.43 1.76
N GLN A 159 1.21 -4.88 1.99
CA GLN A 159 0.93 -6.11 2.73
C GLN A 159 -0.11 -6.98 2.04
N GLY A 160 -0.06 -8.28 2.32
CA GLY A 160 -1.04 -9.28 1.93
C GLY A 160 -0.90 -10.52 2.81
N SER A 161 -1.66 -11.57 2.51
CA SER A 161 -1.63 -12.83 3.27
C SER A 161 -0.24 -13.48 3.29
N ALA A 162 0.54 -13.31 2.23
CA ALA A 162 1.90 -13.85 2.10
C ALA A 162 2.99 -12.98 2.78
N GLY A 163 2.61 -11.99 3.58
CA GLY A 163 3.53 -11.08 4.30
C GLY A 163 3.51 -9.66 3.75
N TRP A 164 4.53 -8.86 4.07
CA TRP A 164 4.61 -7.45 3.65
C TRP A 164 5.98 -7.10 3.06
N THR A 165 6.01 -6.03 2.28
CA THR A 165 7.20 -5.40 1.71
C THR A 165 7.10 -3.89 1.89
N GLY A 166 8.22 -3.20 1.98
CA GLY A 166 8.18 -1.74 2.08
C GLY A 166 9.51 -1.10 1.79
N VAL A 167 9.44 0.06 1.15
CA VAL A 167 10.59 0.81 0.66
C VAL A 167 10.31 2.30 0.86
N THR A 168 11.33 3.03 1.30
CA THR A 168 11.33 4.50 1.24
C THR A 168 12.49 4.91 0.36
N THR A 169 12.23 5.69 -0.69
CA THR A 169 13.23 6.07 -1.68
C THR A 169 13.17 7.56 -1.99
N PHE A 170 14.34 8.17 -2.20
CA PHE A 170 14.51 9.52 -2.71
C PHE A 170 15.30 9.46 -4.03
N PRO A 171 14.65 9.12 -5.15
CA PRO A 171 15.34 8.90 -6.42
C PRO A 171 15.92 10.20 -7.00
N ALA A 172 17.25 10.32 -6.98
CA ALA A 172 18.01 11.53 -7.33
C ALA A 172 17.70 12.16 -8.71
N LYS A 173 17.15 11.38 -9.67
CA LYS A 173 16.81 11.86 -11.02
C LYS A 173 15.32 12.15 -11.24
N VAL A 174 14.46 11.80 -10.29
CA VAL A 174 13.00 11.96 -10.42
C VAL A 174 12.54 13.32 -9.89
N GLY A 175 13.26 13.91 -8.94
CA GLY A 175 12.91 15.19 -8.31
C GLY A 175 12.82 16.40 -9.24
N LYS A 176 13.27 16.31 -10.51
CA LYS A 176 13.41 17.49 -11.39
C LYS A 176 12.20 17.81 -12.29
N SER A 177 11.24 16.90 -12.49
CA SER A 177 10.03 17.20 -13.28
C SER A 177 8.79 16.47 -12.77
N ALA A 178 7.61 17.11 -12.92
CA ALA A 178 6.33 16.49 -12.57
C ALA A 178 6.08 15.20 -13.36
N ASP A 179 6.42 15.17 -14.65
CA ASP A 179 6.25 13.97 -15.49
C ASP A 179 7.12 12.80 -15.01
N ALA A 180 8.35 13.06 -14.56
CA ALA A 180 9.21 12.02 -14.01
C ALA A 180 8.63 11.48 -12.68
N ARG A 181 8.14 12.37 -11.80
CA ARG A 181 7.46 11.97 -10.55
C ARG A 181 6.23 11.12 -10.85
N ARG A 182 5.44 11.51 -11.85
CA ARG A 182 4.24 10.78 -12.31
C ARG A 182 4.62 9.39 -12.83
N ALA A 183 5.56 9.32 -13.76
CA ALA A 183 6.03 8.05 -14.30
C ALA A 183 6.64 7.11 -13.22
N TYR A 184 7.19 7.67 -12.14
CA TYR A 184 7.71 6.89 -11.02
C TYR A 184 6.59 6.37 -10.12
N ILE A 185 5.67 7.24 -9.66
CA ILE A 185 4.57 6.81 -8.79
C ILE A 185 3.61 5.87 -9.51
N ASP A 186 3.36 6.05 -10.81
CA ASP A 186 2.45 5.20 -11.60
C ASP A 186 2.91 3.74 -11.63
N LYS A 187 4.23 3.49 -11.56
CA LYS A 187 4.79 2.13 -11.41
C LYS A 187 4.53 1.53 -10.03
N GLN A 188 4.36 2.38 -9.02
CA GLN A 188 4.02 1.99 -7.66
C GLN A 188 2.51 1.93 -7.44
N ARG A 189 1.67 2.44 -8.33
CA ARG A 189 0.22 2.34 -8.18
C ARG A 189 -0.23 0.91 -8.45
N GLY A 190 -1.30 0.50 -7.77
CA GLY A 190 -1.92 -0.79 -7.98
C GLY A 190 -3.01 -0.72 -9.04
N THR A 191 -3.88 -1.72 -9.03
CA THR A 191 -4.93 -1.86 -10.04
C THR A 191 -6.29 -1.39 -9.57
N PHE A 192 -6.55 -1.22 -8.27
CA PHE A 192 -7.77 -0.60 -7.75
C PHE A 192 -7.43 0.52 -6.77
N LEU A 193 -7.88 1.73 -7.05
CA LEU A 193 -7.73 2.86 -6.12
C LEU A 193 -8.77 2.71 -5.01
N ARG A 194 -8.32 2.34 -3.82
CA ARG A 194 -9.18 2.20 -2.64
C ARG A 194 -9.37 3.52 -1.90
N TYR A 195 -8.33 4.34 -1.85
CA TYR A 195 -8.36 5.63 -1.17
C TYR A 195 -7.41 6.61 -1.84
N ARG A 196 -7.81 7.87 -1.87
CA ARG A 196 -6.98 9.01 -2.25
C ARG A 196 -7.24 10.13 -1.26
N ARG A 197 -6.16 10.70 -0.70
CA ARG A 197 -6.26 11.86 0.18
C ARG A 197 -6.87 13.04 -0.58
N PRO A 198 -7.90 13.71 -0.04
CA PRO A 198 -8.41 14.95 -0.57
C PRO A 198 -7.27 15.98 -0.68
N GLN A 199 -7.05 16.50 -1.88
CA GLN A 199 -6.10 17.59 -2.09
C GLN A 199 -6.78 18.90 -1.66
N LYS A 200 -6.11 19.69 -0.82
CA LYS A 200 -6.57 21.03 -0.44
C LYS A 200 -6.12 22.07 -1.44
#